data_AF-A0A7Y6XGC8-F1
#
_entry.id   AF-A0A7Y6XGC8-F1
#
_cell.length_a   1.000
_cell.length_b   1.000
_cell.length_c   1.000
_cell.angle_alpha   90.00
_cell.angle_beta   90.00
_cell.angle_gamma   90.00
#
_symmetry.space_group_name_H-M   'P 1'
#
loop_
_entity.id
_entity.type
_entity.pdbx_description
1 polymer ?
#
loop_
_entity_poly.entity_id
_entity_poly.type
_entity_poly.pdbx_seq_one_letter_code
_entity_poly.pdbx_strand_id
1 'polypeptide(L)'
;MRPQVLRASLRPFAALVSALLLVLSACRREPPPPSAEYEQATRQFRELYAQKLDEAYLDPKMGSIEAQLQRVPQDSLDAPSAQELLQRIQTNRKRMQDGVAARDKAVASAHEVVPNAPSTTLAPPPPPPPPEPVDAGPPDAGPVNGPQIGTPANELVAGFRGCFKRGAPINVEGRGIRESWEMTDGTACRLEFPGHADTVLLVEEGRVLMLLPKSSVRSVQRPQETGTVPPAGTDAGR
;
A
#
# COMPACT_ATOMS: atom_id res chain seq x y z
N MET A 1 -82.53 47.74 -11.08
CA MET A 1 -81.64 46.55 -11.17
C MET A 1 -80.29 47.01 -11.70
N ARG A 2 -79.18 46.75 -11.00
CA ARG A 2 -77.84 47.28 -11.31
C ARG A 2 -77.06 46.31 -12.22
N PRO A 3 -76.26 46.78 -13.20
CA PRO A 3 -75.36 45.92 -13.95
C PRO A 3 -74.11 45.61 -13.12
N GLN A 4 -73.75 44.33 -13.04
CA GLN A 4 -72.49 43.85 -12.46
C GLN A 4 -71.43 43.87 -13.57
N VAL A 5 -70.32 44.59 -13.37
CA VAL A 5 -69.19 44.63 -14.30
C VAL A 5 -68.06 43.79 -13.70
N LEU A 6 -67.64 42.75 -14.42
CA LEU A 6 -66.49 41.91 -14.10
C LEU A 6 -65.18 42.70 -14.29
N ARG A 7 -64.41 42.88 -13.21
CA ARG A 7 -62.99 43.23 -13.27
C ARG A 7 -62.17 42.02 -12.82
N ALA A 8 -61.73 41.21 -13.78
CA ALA A 8 -60.71 40.19 -13.55
C ALA A 8 -59.34 40.88 -13.45
N SER A 9 -58.70 40.74 -12.29
CA SER A 9 -57.36 41.25 -12.01
C SER A 9 -56.30 40.40 -12.73
N LEU A 10 -55.75 40.90 -13.84
CA LEU A 10 -54.67 40.26 -14.63
C LEU A 10 -53.28 40.29 -13.96
N ARG A 11 -53.17 40.41 -12.63
CA ARG A 11 -51.88 40.56 -11.94
C ARG A 11 -51.17 39.27 -11.45
N PRO A 12 -51.79 38.08 -11.27
CA PRO A 12 -51.03 36.94 -10.76
C PRO A 12 -50.26 36.18 -11.83
N PHE A 13 -50.61 36.32 -13.12
CA PHE A 13 -50.00 35.55 -14.20
C PHE A 13 -48.63 36.08 -14.65
N ALA A 14 -48.37 37.38 -14.52
CA ALA A 14 -47.08 37.97 -14.92
C ALA A 14 -45.91 37.53 -14.02
N ALA A 15 -46.17 37.33 -12.73
CA ALA A 15 -45.17 36.85 -11.77
C ALA A 15 -44.80 35.38 -12.01
N LEU A 16 -45.79 34.56 -12.40
CA LEU A 16 -45.61 33.13 -12.63
C LEU A 16 -44.81 32.86 -13.92
N VAL A 17 -45.03 33.65 -14.98
CA VAL A 17 -44.26 33.57 -16.23
C VAL A 17 -42.81 34.04 -16.04
N SER A 18 -42.57 35.07 -15.23
CA SER A 18 -41.22 35.57 -14.95
C SER A 18 -40.38 34.59 -14.11
N ALA A 19 -41.01 33.89 -13.16
CA ALA A 19 -40.36 32.83 -12.39
C ALA A 19 -40.01 31.60 -13.24
N LEU A 20 -40.87 31.24 -14.21
CA LEU A 20 -40.61 30.14 -15.13
C LEU A 20 -39.46 30.43 -16.11
N LEU A 21 -39.32 31.69 -16.55
CA LEU A 21 -38.23 32.13 -17.44
C LEU A 21 -36.85 32.13 -16.75
N LEU A 22 -36.77 32.45 -15.46
CA LEU A 22 -35.51 32.43 -14.70
C LEU A 22 -34.95 31.01 -14.49
N VAL A 23 -35.81 30.00 -14.33
CA VAL A 23 -35.40 28.59 -14.22
C VAL A 23 -34.88 28.05 -15.55
N LEU A 24 -35.39 28.54 -16.69
CA LEU A 24 -34.94 28.13 -18.03
C LEU A 24 -33.61 28.77 -18.46
N SER A 25 -33.24 29.93 -17.90
CA SER A 25 -31.94 30.58 -18.16
C SER A 25 -30.77 30.00 -17.37
N ALA A 26 -31.01 29.23 -16.30
CA ALA A 26 -29.95 28.60 -15.50
C ALA A 26 -29.40 27.29 -16.12
N CYS A 27 -30.03 26.77 -17.18
CA CYS A 27 -29.68 25.48 -17.79
C CYS A 27 -28.93 25.59 -19.13
N ARG A 28 -28.47 26.79 -19.54
CA ARG A 28 -27.70 26.99 -20.78
C ARG A 28 -26.20 27.24 -20.54
N ARG A 29 -25.59 26.56 -19.58
CA ARG A 29 -24.13 26.52 -19.50
C ARG A 29 -23.67 25.33 -20.31
N GLU A 30 -23.10 25.60 -21.49
CA GLU A 30 -22.41 24.56 -22.27
C GLU A 30 -21.38 23.89 -21.36
N PRO A 31 -21.27 22.55 -21.39
CA PRO A 31 -20.27 21.85 -20.61
C PRO A 31 -18.90 22.40 -20.97
N PRO A 32 -18.05 22.73 -19.98
CA PRO A 32 -16.71 23.19 -20.28
C PRO A 32 -15.95 22.14 -21.13
N PRO A 33 -14.97 22.55 -21.94
CA PRO A 33 -14.21 21.60 -22.72
C PRO A 33 -13.35 20.69 -21.80
N PRO A 34 -13.17 19.40 -22.16
CA PRO A 34 -12.17 18.55 -21.52
C PRO A 34 -10.75 19.06 -21.81
N SER A 35 -9.79 18.70 -20.97
CA SER A 35 -8.40 19.16 -21.09
C SER A 35 -7.48 18.09 -21.67
N ALA A 36 -6.74 18.46 -22.71
CA ALA A 36 -5.77 17.57 -23.34
C ALA A 36 -4.60 17.25 -22.39
N GLU A 37 -4.25 18.21 -21.53
CA GLU A 37 -3.22 18.06 -20.50
C GLU A 37 -3.57 16.97 -19.50
N TYR A 38 -4.82 16.93 -19.01
CA TYR A 38 -5.27 15.89 -18.08
C TYR A 38 -5.27 14.51 -18.73
N GLU A 39 -5.75 14.40 -19.97
CA GLU A 39 -5.77 13.13 -20.69
C GLU A 39 -4.34 12.59 -20.91
N GLN A 40 -3.41 13.47 -21.31
CA GLN A 40 -2.02 13.10 -21.49
C GLN A 40 -1.36 12.70 -20.15
N ALA A 41 -1.55 13.49 -19.10
CA ALA A 41 -1.01 13.21 -17.78
C ALA A 41 -1.53 11.87 -17.23
N THR A 42 -2.83 11.61 -17.37
CA THR A 42 -3.45 10.36 -16.91
C THR A 42 -2.93 9.15 -17.67
N ARG A 43 -2.73 9.26 -18.99
CA ARG A 43 -2.11 8.19 -19.80
C ARG A 43 -0.69 7.91 -19.34
N GLN A 44 0.13 8.95 -19.21
CA GLN A 44 1.52 8.82 -18.75
C GLN A 44 1.61 8.25 -17.34
N PHE A 45 0.72 8.66 -16.44
CA PHE A 45 0.63 8.12 -15.09
C PHE A 45 0.29 6.62 -15.09
N ARG A 46 -0.74 6.22 -15.84
CA ARG A 46 -1.15 4.81 -15.92
C ARG A 46 -0.06 3.93 -16.51
N GLU A 47 0.61 4.40 -17.56
CA GLU A 47 1.72 3.69 -18.18
C GLU A 47 2.89 3.53 -17.20
N LEU A 48 3.32 4.61 -16.57
CA LEU A 48 4.42 4.60 -15.62
C LEU A 48 4.11 3.69 -14.43
N TYR A 49 2.89 3.78 -13.90
CA TYR A 49 2.43 2.97 -12.78
C TYR A 49 2.29 1.49 -13.14
N ALA A 50 1.84 1.16 -14.35
CA ALA A 50 1.77 -0.24 -14.81
C ALA A 50 3.16 -0.89 -14.90
N GLN A 51 4.19 -0.12 -15.21
CA GLN A 51 5.56 -0.62 -15.34
C GLN A 51 6.30 -0.71 -14.01
N LYS A 52 6.09 0.25 -13.10
CA LYS A 52 6.90 0.42 -11.89
C LYS A 52 6.14 0.33 -10.57
N LEU A 53 4.82 0.23 -10.61
CA LEU A 53 3.95 0.21 -9.44
C LEU A 53 4.31 1.37 -8.48
N ASP A 54 4.54 1.07 -7.20
CA ASP A 54 4.85 2.09 -6.19
C ASP A 54 6.20 2.80 -6.42
N GLU A 55 7.15 2.17 -7.12
CA GLU A 55 8.43 2.82 -7.45
C GLU A 55 8.23 3.98 -8.45
N ALA A 56 7.12 3.99 -9.20
CA ALA A 56 6.76 5.08 -10.09
C ALA A 56 6.74 6.44 -9.37
N TYR A 57 6.36 6.49 -8.10
CA TYR A 57 6.29 7.73 -7.33
C TYR A 57 7.66 8.39 -7.10
N LEU A 58 8.75 7.62 -7.15
CA LEU A 58 10.11 8.13 -7.03
C LEU A 58 10.76 8.40 -8.41
N ASP A 59 10.09 8.04 -9.51
CA ASP A 59 10.61 8.21 -10.86
C ASP A 59 10.63 9.70 -11.28
N PRO A 60 11.69 10.19 -11.95
CA PRO A 60 11.75 11.57 -12.46
C PRO A 60 10.58 11.96 -13.37
N LYS A 61 10.03 11.01 -14.14
CA LYS A 61 8.87 11.24 -15.02
C LYS A 61 7.62 11.63 -14.23
N MET A 62 7.50 11.25 -12.96
CA MET A 62 6.38 11.65 -12.11
C MET A 62 6.29 13.18 -11.97
N GLY A 63 7.43 13.87 -11.86
CA GLY A 63 7.43 15.35 -11.80
C GLY A 63 6.92 16.01 -13.09
N SER A 64 7.13 15.37 -14.25
CA SER A 64 6.58 15.85 -15.52
C SER A 64 5.06 15.70 -15.57
N ILE A 65 4.52 14.62 -15.00
CA ILE A 65 3.09 14.37 -14.88
C ILE A 65 2.45 15.38 -13.92
N GLU A 66 3.06 15.63 -12.74
CA GLU A 66 2.61 16.67 -11.80
C GLU A 66 2.54 18.05 -12.48
N ALA A 67 3.58 18.41 -13.24
CA ALA A 67 3.61 19.70 -13.95
C ALA A 67 2.55 19.80 -15.07
N GLN A 68 2.14 18.70 -15.69
CA GLN A 68 1.02 18.68 -16.64
C GLN A 68 -0.32 18.84 -15.92
N LEU A 69 -0.52 18.13 -14.80
CA LEU A 69 -1.73 18.25 -14.00
C LEU A 69 -1.93 19.66 -13.43
N GLN A 70 -0.84 20.36 -13.11
CA GLN A 70 -0.88 21.77 -12.69
C GLN A 70 -1.28 22.75 -13.80
N ARG A 71 -1.12 22.37 -15.07
CA ARG A 71 -1.48 23.21 -16.23
C ARG A 71 -2.93 23.04 -16.67
N VAL A 72 -3.67 22.10 -16.09
CA VAL A 72 -5.09 21.90 -16.40
C VAL A 72 -5.86 23.19 -16.09
N PRO A 73 -6.60 23.76 -17.06
CA PRO A 73 -7.38 24.98 -16.83
C PRO A 73 -8.42 24.78 -15.73
N GLN A 74 -8.59 25.78 -14.86
CA GLN A 74 -9.55 25.69 -13.74
C GLN A 74 -11.02 25.67 -14.17
N ASP A 75 -11.30 26.17 -15.37
CA ASP A 75 -12.61 26.16 -16.01
C ASP A 75 -12.87 24.87 -16.79
N SER A 76 -11.91 23.93 -16.89
CA SER A 76 -12.12 22.64 -17.54
C SER A 76 -13.02 21.71 -16.71
N LEU A 77 -13.74 20.82 -17.41
CA LEU A 77 -14.47 19.71 -16.76
C LEU A 77 -13.55 18.80 -15.93
N ASP A 78 -12.28 18.69 -16.30
CA ASP A 78 -11.32 17.79 -15.65
C ASP A 78 -10.58 18.41 -14.46
N ALA A 79 -10.75 19.71 -14.22
CA ALA A 79 -10.08 20.44 -13.14
C ALA A 79 -10.16 19.74 -11.76
N PRO A 80 -11.35 19.29 -11.28
CA PRO A 80 -11.42 18.60 -9.99
C PRO A 80 -10.66 17.26 -9.98
N SER A 81 -10.75 16.49 -11.07
CA SER A 81 -10.06 15.20 -11.17
C SER A 81 -8.54 15.36 -11.30
N ALA A 82 -8.09 16.39 -12.00
CA ALA A 82 -6.68 16.73 -12.09
C ALA A 82 -6.10 17.10 -10.72
N GLN A 83 -6.81 17.91 -9.94
CA GLN A 83 -6.41 18.28 -8.58
C GLN A 83 -6.36 17.06 -7.65
N GLU A 84 -7.37 16.19 -7.70
CA GLU A 84 -7.39 14.96 -6.90
C GLU A 84 -6.19 14.06 -7.23
N LEU A 85 -5.92 13.84 -8.52
CA LEU A 85 -4.80 13.03 -8.97
C LEU A 85 -3.46 13.65 -8.53
N LEU A 86 -3.30 14.96 -8.68
CA LEU A 86 -2.11 15.68 -8.24
C LEU A 86 -1.87 15.50 -6.73
N GLN A 87 -2.90 15.67 -5.91
CA GLN A 87 -2.82 15.49 -4.45
C GLN A 87 -2.42 14.07 -4.07
N ARG A 88 -3.02 13.07 -4.73
CA ARG A 88 -2.65 11.66 -4.52
C ARG A 88 -1.20 11.40 -4.89
N ILE A 89 -0.73 11.91 -6.03
CA ILE A 89 0.67 11.73 -6.45
C ILE A 89 1.63 12.36 -5.43
N GLN A 90 1.39 13.62 -5.03
CA GLN A 90 2.22 14.33 -4.07
C GLN A 90 2.28 13.62 -2.71
N THR A 91 1.14 13.17 -2.20
CA THR A 91 1.04 12.44 -0.94
C THR A 91 1.83 11.13 -0.98
N ASN A 92 1.64 10.34 -2.03
CA ASN A 92 2.34 9.06 -2.16
C ASN A 92 3.84 9.25 -2.39
N ARG A 93 4.25 10.23 -3.21
CA ARG A 93 5.66 10.56 -3.40
C ARG A 93 6.34 10.95 -2.10
N LYS A 94 5.70 11.83 -1.31
CA LYS A 94 6.22 12.18 0.02
C LYS A 94 6.37 10.95 0.91
N ARG A 95 5.35 10.10 0.99
CA ARG A 95 5.39 8.86 1.77
C ARG A 95 6.56 7.95 1.34
N MET A 96 6.78 7.80 0.03
CA MET A 96 7.87 6.97 -0.49
C MET A 96 9.25 7.59 -0.19
N GLN A 97 9.40 8.91 -0.32
CA GLN A 97 10.63 9.62 0.03
C GLN A 97 10.95 9.52 1.52
N ASP A 98 9.96 9.72 2.39
CA ASP A 98 10.10 9.56 3.83
C ASP A 98 10.53 8.12 4.18
N GLY A 99 10.00 7.13 3.45
CA GLY A 99 10.41 5.72 3.56
C GLY A 99 11.88 5.47 3.16
N VAL A 100 12.37 6.09 2.08
CA VAL A 100 13.78 6.01 1.68
C VAL A 100 14.67 6.67 2.72
N ALA A 101 14.35 7.88 3.14
CA ALA A 101 15.12 8.61 4.15
C ALA A 101 15.18 7.86 5.49
N ALA A 102 14.08 7.21 5.91
CA ALA A 102 14.05 6.39 7.11
C ALA A 102 14.98 5.16 6.99
N ARG A 103 15.01 4.51 5.82
CA ARG A 103 15.93 3.39 5.57
C ARG A 103 17.39 3.85 5.57
N ASP A 104 17.70 4.95 4.91
CA ASP A 104 19.07 5.50 4.86
C ASP A 104 19.56 5.86 6.27
N LYS A 105 18.70 6.46 7.08
CA LYS A 105 19.01 6.76 8.49
C LYS A 105 19.26 5.50 9.31
N ALA A 106 18.45 4.45 9.12
CA ALA A 106 18.65 3.18 9.81
C ALA A 106 20.00 2.55 9.46
N VAL A 107 20.37 2.52 8.18
CA VAL A 107 21.66 1.99 7.71
C VAL A 107 22.84 2.82 8.26
N ALA A 108 22.73 4.15 8.25
CA ALA A 108 23.76 5.03 8.80
C ALA A 108 23.96 4.79 10.32
N SER A 109 22.86 4.66 11.08
CA SER A 109 22.93 4.39 12.52
C SER A 109 23.52 3.02 12.87
N ALA A 110 23.38 2.03 11.97
CA ALA A 110 24.02 0.72 12.13
C ALA A 110 25.54 0.75 11.85
N HIS A 111 26.01 1.68 11.02
CA HIS A 111 27.44 1.89 10.76
C HIS A 111 28.12 2.71 11.87
N GLU A 112 27.36 3.48 12.65
CA GLU A 112 27.87 4.31 13.76
C GLU A 112 28.06 3.53 15.07
N VAL A 113 28.17 2.19 15.00
CA VAL A 113 28.56 1.36 16.15
C VAL A 113 29.94 1.81 16.63
N VAL A 114 29.94 2.41 17.82
CA VAL A 114 31.07 2.95 18.56
C VAL A 114 32.28 1.99 18.53
N PRO A 115 33.51 2.45 18.24
CA PRO A 115 34.72 1.61 18.24
C PRO A 115 35.07 0.94 19.58
N ASN A 116 34.27 1.17 20.64
CA ASN A 116 34.48 0.70 22.01
C ASN A 116 33.19 0.13 22.63
N ALA A 117 32.25 -0.40 21.85
CA ALA A 117 31.30 -1.35 22.42
C ALA A 117 32.11 -2.58 22.89
N PRO A 118 32.04 -3.00 24.16
CA PRO A 118 32.73 -4.21 24.59
C PRO A 118 32.22 -5.33 23.70
N SER A 119 33.11 -5.94 22.92
CA SER A 119 32.81 -7.17 22.22
C SER A 119 32.40 -8.15 23.30
N THR A 120 31.11 -8.39 23.46
CA THR A 120 30.63 -9.61 24.09
C THR A 120 31.10 -10.72 23.18
N THR A 121 32.32 -11.17 23.47
CA THR A 121 32.89 -12.40 22.98
C THR A 121 31.98 -13.46 23.57
N LEU A 122 30.90 -13.77 22.85
CA LEU A 122 30.20 -15.03 23.03
C LEU A 122 31.29 -16.09 22.93
N ALA A 123 31.53 -16.78 24.04
CA ALA A 123 32.47 -17.89 24.07
C ALA A 123 32.18 -18.78 22.85
N PRO A 124 33.21 -19.21 22.10
CA PRO A 124 32.99 -20.12 20.98
C PRO A 124 32.17 -21.30 21.50
N PRO A 125 31.10 -21.71 20.78
CA PRO A 125 30.34 -22.89 21.17
C PRO A 125 31.30 -24.07 21.34
N PRO A 126 31.09 -24.94 22.34
CA PRO A 126 31.94 -26.10 22.55
C PRO A 126 32.09 -26.87 21.24
N PRO A 127 33.29 -27.40 20.93
CA PRO A 127 33.49 -28.16 19.70
C PRO A 127 32.43 -29.28 19.63
N PRO A 128 31.81 -29.48 18.46
CA PRO A 128 30.82 -30.53 18.29
C PRO A 128 31.44 -31.88 18.71
N PRO A 129 30.69 -32.75 19.41
CA PRO A 129 31.19 -34.08 19.74
C PRO A 129 31.62 -34.79 18.44
N PRO A 130 32.70 -35.60 18.48
CA PRO A 130 33.14 -36.34 17.32
C PRO A 130 31.96 -37.15 16.76
N PRO A 131 31.71 -37.09 15.45
CA PRO A 131 30.57 -37.79 14.87
C PRO A 131 30.75 -39.28 15.12
N GLU A 132 29.79 -39.87 15.85
CA GLU A 132 29.59 -41.31 15.79
C GLU A 132 29.38 -41.67 14.31
N PRO A 133 29.93 -42.80 13.82
CA PRO A 133 29.67 -43.25 12.46
C PRO A 133 28.18 -43.53 12.33
N VAL A 134 27.44 -42.52 11.88
CA VAL A 134 26.05 -42.66 11.47
C VAL A 134 26.12 -43.57 10.25
N ASP A 135 25.62 -44.78 10.44
CA ASP A 135 25.35 -45.74 9.38
C ASP A 135 24.68 -44.99 8.23
N ALA A 136 25.39 -44.91 7.10
CA ALA A 136 24.96 -44.20 5.91
C ALA A 136 23.82 -45.01 5.27
N GLY A 137 22.62 -44.88 5.86
CA GLY A 137 21.38 -45.11 5.15
C GLY A 137 21.41 -44.30 3.85
N PRO A 138 20.90 -44.86 2.73
CA PRO A 138 21.23 -44.43 1.38
C PRO A 138 21.02 -42.91 1.19
N PRO A 139 21.94 -42.22 0.51
CA PRO A 139 21.83 -40.79 0.27
C PRO A 139 20.75 -40.57 -0.79
N ASP A 140 19.55 -40.17 -0.37
CA ASP A 140 18.54 -39.67 -1.30
C ASP A 140 17.85 -38.44 -0.72
N ALA A 141 18.51 -37.30 -0.90
CA ALA A 141 17.80 -36.04 -1.08
C ALA A 141 18.58 -35.27 -2.13
N GLY A 142 18.00 -35.18 -3.33
CA GLY A 142 18.52 -34.39 -4.43
C GLY A 142 18.66 -32.89 -4.07
N PRO A 143 18.92 -32.02 -5.07
CA PRO A 143 19.07 -30.59 -4.84
C PRO A 143 17.89 -30.06 -4.01
N VAL A 144 18.18 -29.34 -2.91
CA VAL A 144 17.16 -28.68 -2.11
C VAL A 144 16.53 -27.61 -2.98
N ASN A 145 15.47 -27.97 -3.70
CA ASN A 145 14.75 -27.08 -4.57
C ASN A 145 13.99 -26.07 -3.69
N GLY A 146 14.22 -24.79 -3.94
CA GLY A 146 13.49 -23.70 -3.31
C GLY A 146 14.34 -22.72 -2.52
N PRO A 147 13.72 -21.62 -2.05
CA PRO A 147 14.40 -20.53 -1.38
C PRO A 147 15.10 -20.94 -0.08
N GLN A 148 16.39 -20.60 0.01
CA GLN A 148 17.24 -20.81 1.18
C GLN A 148 17.51 -19.50 1.94
N ILE A 149 18.15 -19.59 3.10
CA ILE A 149 18.69 -18.41 3.80
C ILE A 149 19.61 -17.62 2.85
N GLY A 150 19.45 -16.30 2.82
CA GLY A 150 20.18 -15.38 1.93
C GLY A 150 19.54 -15.17 0.55
N THR A 151 18.55 -16.00 0.18
CA THR A 151 17.80 -15.84 -1.09
C THR A 151 17.18 -14.45 -1.14
N PRO A 152 17.41 -13.67 -2.21
CA PRO A 152 16.86 -12.34 -2.31
C PRO A 152 15.34 -12.40 -2.52
N ALA A 153 14.62 -11.48 -1.88
CA ALA A 153 13.16 -11.48 -1.85
C ALA A 153 12.53 -11.26 -3.23
N ASN A 154 13.26 -10.65 -4.17
CA ASN A 154 12.82 -10.54 -5.57
C ASN A 154 12.75 -11.90 -6.27
N GLU A 155 13.57 -12.87 -5.86
CA GLU A 155 13.54 -14.23 -6.37
C GLU A 155 12.33 -15.00 -5.83
N LEU A 156 11.87 -14.70 -4.60
CA LEU A 156 10.58 -15.20 -4.07
C LEU A 156 9.39 -14.77 -4.94
N VAL A 157 9.46 -13.57 -5.52
CA VAL A 157 8.41 -13.02 -6.39
C VAL A 157 8.40 -13.71 -7.77
N ALA A 158 9.57 -13.85 -8.40
CA ALA A 158 9.65 -14.21 -9.81
C ALA A 158 10.43 -15.50 -10.12
N GLY A 159 11.41 -15.86 -9.30
CA GLY A 159 12.32 -16.99 -9.55
C GLY A 159 11.70 -18.36 -9.31
N PHE A 160 10.75 -18.45 -8.37
CA PHE A 160 10.13 -19.73 -7.98
C PHE A 160 8.74 -19.95 -8.61
N ARG A 161 8.55 -19.52 -9.85
CA ARG A 161 7.31 -19.70 -10.64
C ARG A 161 6.02 -19.23 -9.93
N GLY A 162 6.12 -18.24 -9.04
CA GLY A 162 4.98 -17.73 -8.27
C GLY A 162 4.47 -18.67 -7.18
N CYS A 163 5.25 -19.69 -6.80
CA CYS A 163 4.87 -20.61 -5.73
C CYS A 163 4.95 -20.01 -4.34
N PHE A 164 5.57 -18.84 -4.18
CA PHE A 164 5.67 -18.15 -2.89
C PHE A 164 4.88 -16.85 -2.93
N LYS A 165 4.16 -16.57 -1.83
CA LYS A 165 3.36 -15.37 -1.65
C LYS A 165 3.70 -14.70 -0.31
N ARG A 166 3.49 -13.39 -0.23
CA ARG A 166 3.60 -12.66 1.04
C ARG A 166 2.52 -13.12 2.01
N GLY A 167 2.92 -13.42 3.24
CA GLY A 167 2.04 -13.69 4.36
C GLY A 167 1.81 -12.45 5.23
N ALA A 168 1.15 -12.65 6.38
CA ALA A 168 0.97 -11.59 7.36
C ALA A 168 2.31 -11.25 8.05
N PRO A 169 2.61 -9.97 8.35
CA PRO A 169 3.82 -9.62 9.08
C PRO A 169 3.90 -10.32 10.43
N ILE A 170 5.06 -10.87 10.76
CA ILE A 170 5.28 -11.61 12.01
C ILE A 170 6.15 -10.77 12.94
N ASN A 171 5.72 -10.58 14.19
CA ASN A 171 6.56 -9.97 15.21
C ASN A 171 7.52 -11.04 15.78
N VAL A 172 8.81 -10.87 15.54
CA VAL A 172 9.86 -11.77 16.02
C VAL A 172 10.44 -11.19 17.30
N GLU A 173 10.50 -12.00 18.35
CA GLU A 173 11.06 -11.60 19.63
C GLU A 173 12.51 -11.08 19.47
N GLY A 174 12.79 -9.90 20.02
CA GLY A 174 14.11 -9.25 19.90
C GLY A 174 14.44 -8.64 18.53
N ARG A 175 13.61 -8.84 17.49
CA ARG A 175 13.86 -8.29 16.14
C ARG A 175 12.73 -7.37 15.65
N GLY A 176 11.52 -7.48 16.19
CA GLY A 176 10.36 -6.70 15.80
C GLY A 176 9.61 -7.29 14.60
N ILE A 177 8.80 -6.48 13.94
CA ILE A 177 7.96 -6.93 12.82
C ILE A 177 8.80 -7.25 11.58
N ARG A 178 8.57 -8.42 10.97
CA ARG A 178 9.23 -8.88 9.75
C ARG A 178 8.22 -9.27 8.68
N GLU A 179 8.65 -9.10 7.44
CA GLU A 179 7.90 -9.63 6.31
C GLU A 179 7.97 -11.16 6.35
N SER A 180 6.82 -11.80 6.13
CA SER A 180 6.74 -13.24 6.01
C SER A 180 6.36 -13.62 4.59
N TRP A 181 6.86 -14.76 4.16
CA TRP A 181 6.53 -15.40 2.90
C TRP A 181 6.19 -16.86 3.17
N GLU A 182 5.24 -17.39 2.42
CA GLU A 182 4.85 -18.78 2.51
C GLU A 182 4.57 -19.34 1.12
N MET A 183 4.64 -20.67 1.00
CA MET A 183 4.24 -21.32 -0.23
C MET A 183 2.71 -21.20 -0.42
N THR A 184 2.30 -20.95 -1.65
CA THR A 184 0.90 -21.00 -2.09
C THR A 184 0.36 -22.43 -1.98
N ASP A 185 -0.92 -22.56 -1.62
CA ASP A 185 -1.62 -23.84 -1.47
C ASP A 185 -1.96 -24.48 -2.82
N GLY A 186 -0.94 -24.85 -3.58
CA GLY A 186 -1.05 -25.48 -4.90
C GLY A 186 -0.33 -26.82 -4.92
N THR A 187 -0.98 -27.84 -5.50
CA THR A 187 -0.37 -29.18 -5.63
C THR A 187 0.91 -29.15 -6.46
N ALA A 188 0.96 -28.35 -7.52
CA ALA A 188 2.18 -28.16 -8.31
C ALA A 188 3.33 -27.59 -7.49
N CYS A 189 3.06 -26.59 -6.65
CA CYS A 189 4.07 -25.97 -5.78
C CYS A 189 4.56 -26.92 -4.69
N ARG A 190 3.67 -27.73 -4.10
CA ARG A 190 4.05 -28.76 -3.13
C ARG A 190 4.92 -29.86 -3.72
N LEU A 191 4.70 -30.22 -4.99
CA LEU A 191 5.52 -31.21 -5.67
C LEU A 191 6.90 -30.66 -6.04
N GLU A 192 6.96 -29.40 -6.46
CA GLU A 192 8.22 -28.72 -6.83
C GLU A 192 9.07 -28.35 -5.60
N PHE A 193 8.43 -27.89 -4.52
CA PHE A 193 9.08 -27.40 -3.29
C PHE A 193 8.53 -28.10 -2.02
N PRO A 194 8.66 -29.43 -1.91
CA PRO A 194 8.04 -30.20 -0.83
C PRO A 194 8.52 -29.80 0.57
N GLY A 195 9.78 -29.36 0.69
CA GLY A 195 10.35 -28.91 1.95
C GLY A 195 9.80 -27.58 2.47
N HIS A 196 8.89 -26.92 1.76
CA HIS A 196 8.42 -25.56 2.11
C HIS A 196 6.90 -25.50 2.36
N ALA A 197 6.18 -26.62 2.31
CA ALA A 197 4.74 -26.72 2.59
C ALA A 197 4.36 -26.13 3.95
N ASP A 198 5.10 -26.51 4.98
CA ASP A 198 4.82 -26.12 6.37
C ASP A 198 5.82 -25.09 6.90
N THR A 199 6.41 -24.31 6.01
CA THR A 199 7.47 -23.36 6.35
C THR A 199 7.04 -21.93 6.02
N VAL A 200 7.41 -21.02 6.90
CA VAL A 200 7.35 -19.57 6.72
C VAL A 200 8.76 -19.05 6.57
N LEU A 201 9.00 -18.30 5.52
CA LEU A 201 10.26 -17.61 5.29
C LEU A 201 10.14 -16.19 5.85
N LEU A 202 11.03 -15.83 6.76
CA LEU A 202 11.13 -14.46 7.24
C LEU A 202 12.15 -13.71 6.39
N VAL A 203 11.77 -12.51 5.96
CA VAL A 203 12.63 -11.64 5.15
C VAL A 203 13.08 -10.45 5.97
N GLU A 204 14.38 -10.19 5.92
CA GLU A 204 15.05 -9.02 6.50
C GLU A 204 15.96 -8.42 5.43
N GLU A 205 15.91 -7.09 5.29
CA GLU A 205 16.73 -6.37 4.31
C GLU A 205 16.61 -6.88 2.86
N GLY A 206 15.43 -7.42 2.51
CA GLY A 206 15.16 -7.94 1.18
C GLY A 206 15.82 -9.30 0.90
N ARG A 207 16.21 -10.05 1.93
CA ARG A 207 16.70 -11.44 1.81
C ARG A 207 16.01 -12.34 2.83
N VAL A 208 15.92 -13.63 2.53
CA VAL A 208 15.46 -14.64 3.49
C VAL A 208 16.44 -14.69 4.65
N LEU A 209 15.99 -14.26 5.82
CA LEU A 209 16.75 -14.33 7.07
C LEU A 209 16.75 -15.75 7.62
N MET A 210 15.57 -16.36 7.69
CA MET A 210 15.38 -17.67 8.27
C MET A 210 14.10 -18.34 7.78
N LEU A 211 14.10 -19.66 7.86
CA LEU A 211 12.95 -20.51 7.59
C LEU A 211 12.44 -21.04 8.93
N LEU A 212 11.16 -20.84 9.20
CA LEU A 212 10.51 -21.27 10.44
C LEU A 212 9.38 -22.24 10.11
N PRO A 213 9.23 -23.37 10.82
CA PRO A 213 8.04 -24.16 10.67
C PRO A 213 6.82 -23.34 11.14
N LYS A 214 5.69 -23.47 10.45
CA LYS A 214 4.43 -22.77 10.78
C LYS A 214 4.01 -22.99 12.23
N SER A 215 4.32 -24.16 12.79
CA SER A 215 4.07 -24.52 14.20
C SER A 215 4.82 -23.65 15.21
N SER A 216 5.91 -22.99 14.81
CA SER A 216 6.68 -22.07 15.67
C SER A 216 6.11 -20.64 15.66
N VAL A 217 5.17 -20.33 14.76
CA VAL A 217 4.53 -19.02 14.69
C VAL A 217 3.30 -19.02 15.60
N ARG A 218 3.32 -18.21 16.66
CA ARG A 218 2.15 -18.01 17.53
C ARG A 218 1.39 -16.76 17.09
N SER A 219 0.11 -16.89 16.80
CA SER A 219 -0.78 -15.75 16.59
C SER A 219 -1.13 -15.13 17.95
N VAL A 220 -0.58 -13.95 18.25
CA VAL A 220 -1.03 -13.16 19.40
C VAL A 220 -2.06 -12.16 18.88
N GLN A 221 -3.35 -12.38 19.15
CA GLN A 221 -4.34 -11.32 18.94
C GLN A 221 -4.03 -10.20 19.95
N ARG A 222 -3.53 -9.06 19.47
CA ARG A 222 -3.47 -7.85 20.30
C ARG A 222 -4.90 -7.32 20.40
N PRO A 223 -5.49 -7.19 21.61
CA PRO A 223 -6.75 -6.48 21.77
C PRO A 223 -6.57 -5.08 21.20
N GLN A 224 -7.39 -4.69 20.24
CA GLN A 224 -7.54 -3.27 19.92
C GLN A 224 -8.10 -2.61 21.17
N GLU A 225 -7.39 -1.64 21.74
CA GLU A 225 -7.98 -0.75 22.73
C GLU A 225 -9.13 0.00 22.04
N THR A 226 -10.33 -0.53 22.21
CA THR A 226 -11.57 0.15 21.89
C THR A 226 -11.61 1.42 22.73
N GLY A 227 -11.71 2.55 22.03
CA GLY A 227 -11.62 3.89 22.60
C GLY A 227 -12.54 4.12 23.81
N THR A 228 -12.04 4.93 24.72
CA THR A 228 -12.76 5.51 25.85
C THR A 228 -14.06 6.15 25.38
N VAL A 229 -15.20 5.60 25.81
CA VAL A 229 -16.51 6.25 25.69
C VAL A 229 -16.47 7.52 26.55
N PRO A 230 -16.76 8.72 26.01
CA PRO A 230 -16.93 9.90 26.86
C PRO A 230 -18.15 9.71 27.76
N PRO A 231 -18.09 10.10 29.04
CA PRO A 231 -19.24 10.00 29.93
C PRO A 231 -20.41 10.82 29.36
N ALA A 232 -21.57 10.18 29.29
CA ALA A 232 -22.82 10.82 28.90
C ALA A 232 -23.06 12.06 29.77
N GLY A 233 -23.21 13.21 29.12
CA GLY A 233 -23.61 14.45 29.77
C GLY A 233 -24.95 14.24 30.48
N THR A 234 -24.98 14.52 31.77
CA THR A 234 -26.21 14.67 32.54
C THR A 234 -26.99 15.85 31.98
N ASP A 235 -28.04 15.56 31.23
CA ASP A 235 -29.11 16.51 30.93
C ASP A 235 -29.99 16.63 32.18
N ALA A 236 -29.80 17.72 32.91
CA ALA A 236 -30.69 18.14 33.99
C ALA A 236 -31.07 19.59 33.70
N GLY A 237 -32.19 19.77 33.00
CA GLY A 237 -32.77 21.09 32.82
C GLY A 237 -33.92 21.20 31.82
N ARG A 238 -35.09 20.63 32.13
CA ARG A 238 -36.38 21.35 32.05
C ARG A 238 -37.52 20.61 32.74
#